data_AF-A0A1H6CAZ6-F1
#
_entry.id   AF-A0A1H6CAZ6-F1
#
_cell.length_a   1.000
_cell.length_b   1.000
_cell.length_c   1.000
_cell.angle_alpha   90.00
_cell.angle_beta   90.00
_cell.angle_gamma   90.00
#
_symmetry.space_group_name_H-M   'P 1'
#
loop_
_entity.id
_entity.type
_entity.pdbx_description
1 polymer ?
#
loop_
_entity_poly.entity_id
_entity_poly.type
_entity_poly.pdbx_seq_one_letter_code
_entity_poly.pdbx_strand_id
1 'polypeptide(L)'
;MFPPVAVIGAFVAVVALSIFGGLLPLGPAKALVKLIATCFMGVAMSVYGMVTVLQIARAPRVSAGGVVRAVQVFHGKGAHTRFELDGPDGPVTLHLSYSGGAITEGDQALVRYVGGMGTVTHLEMLSGPQRGWSTEANDGTMGAWMMFGVGVILVLIAFWNNARYPDGSSGRRRWW
;
A
#
# COMPACT_ATOMS: atom_id res chain seq x y z
N MET A 1 -11.28 -11.68 3.41
CA MET A 1 -10.80 -10.30 3.69
C MET A 1 -10.18 -10.29 5.08
N PHE A 2 -8.89 -10.00 5.22
CA PHE A 2 -8.33 -9.66 6.55
C PHE A 2 -8.99 -8.36 7.00
N PRO A 3 -9.52 -8.25 8.22
CA PRO A 3 -10.27 -7.06 8.59
C PRO A 3 -9.30 -5.87 8.66
N PRO A 4 -9.52 -4.80 7.86
CA PRO A 4 -8.75 -3.56 7.97
C PRO A 4 -8.79 -3.00 9.41
N VAL A 5 -9.78 -3.41 10.19
CA VAL A 5 -9.94 -3.14 11.63
C VAL A 5 -8.70 -3.50 12.46
N ALA A 6 -8.01 -4.61 12.18
CA ALA A 6 -6.83 -5.00 12.97
C ALA A 6 -5.62 -4.08 12.71
N VAL A 7 -5.46 -3.65 11.45
CA VAL A 7 -4.39 -2.73 11.03
C VAL A 7 -4.69 -1.31 11.51
N ILE A 8 -5.95 -0.88 11.39
CA ILE A 8 -6.43 0.40 11.94
C ILE A 8 -6.29 0.41 13.46
N GLY A 9 -6.66 -0.68 14.15
CA GLY A 9 -6.50 -0.82 15.59
C GLY A 9 -5.05 -0.74 16.04
N ALA A 10 -4.13 -1.38 15.30
CA ALA A 10 -2.70 -1.27 15.55
C ALA A 10 -2.18 0.16 15.32
N PHE A 11 -2.64 0.83 14.27
CA PHE A 11 -2.28 2.23 14.00
C PHE A 11 -2.80 3.18 15.09
N VAL A 12 -4.05 3.02 15.53
CA VAL A 12 -4.64 3.78 16.64
C VAL A 12 -3.88 3.53 17.95
N ALA A 13 -3.49 2.28 18.22
CA ALA A 13 -2.68 1.95 19.40
C ALA A 13 -1.29 2.62 19.35
N VAL A 14 -0.63 2.66 18.20
CA VAL A 14 0.65 3.35 18.01
C VAL A 14 0.50 4.86 18.20
N VAL A 15 -0.55 5.47 17.66
CA VAL A 15 -0.84 6.90 17.83
C VAL A 15 -1.10 7.21 19.31
N ALA A 16 -1.91 6.40 19.99
CA ALA A 16 -2.16 6.54 21.42
C ALA A 16 -0.86 6.43 22.23
N LEU A 17 -0.06 5.39 22.00
CA LEU A 17 1.24 5.20 22.68
C LEU A 17 2.21 6.35 22.41
N SER A 18 2.19 6.93 21.21
CA SER A 18 3.04 8.07 20.86
C SER A 18 2.61 9.36 21.56
N ILE A 19 1.29 9.60 21.67
CA ILE A 19 0.72 10.73 22.42
C ILE A 19 1.02 10.58 23.92
N PHE A 20 0.73 9.42 24.51
CA PHE A 20 1.02 9.13 25.92
C PHE A 20 2.52 9.18 26.22
N GLY A 21 3.37 8.66 25.31
CA GLY A 21 4.82 8.74 25.42
C GLY A 21 5.36 10.17 25.32
N GLY A 22 4.66 11.07 24.60
CA GLY A 22 4.98 12.49 24.52
C GLY A 22 4.86 13.20 25.87
N LEU A 23 3.82 12.84 26.65
CA LEU A 23 3.47 13.41 27.94
C LEU A 23 4.38 12.95 29.09
N LEU A 24 5.15 11.87 28.91
CA LEU A 24 6.06 11.39 29.96
C LEU A 24 7.29 12.31 30.11
N PRO A 25 7.75 12.54 31.36
CA PRO A 25 9.02 13.23 31.61
C PRO A 25 10.19 12.47 30.97
N LEU A 26 11.26 13.19 30.61
CA LEU A 26 12.48 12.59 30.07
C LEU A 26 13.06 11.59 31.09
N GLY A 27 13.16 10.32 30.71
CA GLY A 27 13.59 9.24 31.60
C GLY A 27 13.42 7.84 30.99
N PRO A 28 13.79 6.78 31.73
CA PRO A 28 13.79 5.40 31.23
C PRO A 28 12.39 4.92 30.83
N ALA A 29 11.34 5.36 31.53
CA ALA A 29 9.96 5.06 31.17
C ALA A 29 9.55 5.60 29.79
N LYS A 30 9.99 6.82 29.43
CA LYS A 30 9.74 7.41 28.11
C LYS A 30 10.49 6.67 26.99
N ALA A 31 11.71 6.21 27.27
CA ALA A 31 12.49 5.40 26.32
C ALA A 31 11.81 4.04 26.08
N LEU A 32 11.32 3.39 27.14
CA LEU A 32 10.61 2.13 27.06
C LEU A 32 9.29 2.24 26.28
N VAL A 33 8.49 3.29 26.52
CA VAL A 33 7.26 3.54 25.75
C VAL A 33 7.56 3.79 24.27
N LYS A 34 8.61 4.56 23.95
CA LYS A 34 9.03 4.78 22.56
C LYS A 34 9.49 3.48 21.89
N LEU A 35 10.23 2.64 22.59
CA LEU A 35 10.65 1.33 22.09
C LEU A 35 9.41 0.47 21.76
N ILE A 36 8.49 0.33 22.70
CA ILE A 36 7.26 -0.45 22.53
C ILE A 36 6.46 0.09 21.34
N ALA A 37 6.22 1.41 21.27
CA ALA A 37 5.50 2.03 20.17
C ALA A 37 6.15 1.79 18.80
N THR A 38 7.49 1.90 18.72
CA THR A 38 8.25 1.69 17.48
C THR A 38 8.22 0.23 17.05
N CYS A 39 8.34 -0.71 18.00
CA CYS A 39 8.22 -2.14 17.73
C CYS A 39 6.80 -2.50 17.26
N PHE A 40 5.75 -1.99 17.93
CA PHE A 40 4.37 -2.22 17.51
C PHE A 40 4.09 -1.67 16.10
N MET A 41 4.57 -0.47 15.80
CA MET A 41 4.44 0.13 14.46
C MET A 41 5.16 -0.73 13.42
N GLY A 42 6.40 -1.13 13.69
CA GLY A 42 7.17 -1.97 12.78
C GLY A 42 6.51 -3.32 12.52
N VAL A 43 6.02 -3.99 13.56
CA VAL A 43 5.28 -5.26 13.43
C VAL A 43 3.99 -5.06 12.63
N ALA A 44 3.21 -4.00 12.91
CA ALA A 44 1.98 -3.73 12.18
C ALA A 44 2.23 -3.49 10.68
N MET A 45 3.26 -2.73 10.32
CA MET A 45 3.66 -2.49 8.93
C MET A 45 4.13 -3.78 8.25
N SER A 46 4.93 -4.59 8.94
CA SER A 46 5.39 -5.91 8.44
C SER A 46 4.22 -6.85 8.17
N VAL A 47 3.30 -7.00 9.13
CA VAL A 47 2.12 -7.84 8.98
C VAL A 47 1.25 -7.34 7.84
N TYR A 48 1.01 -6.03 7.76
CA TYR A 48 0.23 -5.43 6.68
C TYR A 48 0.86 -5.73 5.31
N GLY A 49 2.15 -5.41 5.13
CA GLY A 49 2.86 -5.67 3.88
C GLY A 49 2.80 -7.14 3.47
N MET A 50 3.04 -8.06 4.41
CA MET A 50 3.00 -9.50 4.13
C MET A 50 1.60 -10.00 3.77
N VAL A 51 0.57 -9.53 4.48
CA VAL A 51 -0.82 -9.87 4.18
C VAL A 51 -1.21 -9.35 2.81
N THR A 52 -0.81 -8.14 2.44
CA THR A 52 -1.05 -7.58 1.10
C THR A 52 -0.34 -8.41 0.02
N VAL A 53 0.92 -8.79 0.22
CA VAL A 53 1.65 -9.69 -0.70
C VAL A 53 0.92 -11.02 -0.86
N LEU A 54 0.47 -11.63 0.24
CA LEU A 54 -0.27 -12.90 0.20
C LEU A 54 -1.62 -12.76 -0.53
N GLN A 55 -2.31 -11.64 -0.35
CA GLN A 55 -3.56 -11.36 -1.07
C GLN A 55 -3.30 -11.20 -2.56
N ILE A 56 -2.28 -10.45 -2.96
CA ILE A 56 -1.90 -10.30 -4.37
C ILE A 56 -1.49 -11.65 -4.96
N ALA A 57 -0.69 -12.45 -4.24
CA ALA A 57 -0.21 -13.75 -4.70
C ALA A 57 -1.33 -14.79 -4.87
N ARG A 58 -2.39 -14.71 -4.06
CA ARG A 58 -3.54 -15.64 -4.12
C ARG A 58 -4.68 -15.15 -5.01
N ALA A 59 -4.64 -13.89 -5.42
CA ALA A 59 -5.70 -13.33 -6.23
C ALA A 59 -5.64 -13.89 -7.67
N PRO A 60 -6.79 -14.27 -8.25
CA PRO A 60 -6.81 -14.83 -9.59
C PRO A 60 -6.42 -13.76 -10.62
N ARG A 61 -5.50 -14.09 -11.52
CA ARG A 61 -5.12 -13.21 -12.63
C ARG A 61 -6.01 -13.54 -13.81
N VAL A 62 -6.91 -12.62 -14.14
CA VAL A 62 -7.90 -12.81 -15.19
C VAL A 62 -7.57 -11.92 -16.37
N SER A 63 -7.83 -12.40 -17.57
CA SER A 63 -7.75 -11.61 -18.80
C SER A 63 -9.17 -11.37 -19.31
N ALA A 64 -9.52 -10.13 -19.59
CA ALA A 64 -10.78 -9.75 -20.21
C ALA A 64 -10.49 -8.91 -21.44
N GLY A 65 -11.25 -9.13 -22.52
CA GLY A 65 -11.15 -8.35 -23.75
C GLY A 65 -12.55 -7.96 -24.18
N GLY A 66 -12.74 -6.69 -24.54
CA GLY A 66 -14.08 -6.18 -24.81
C GLY A 66 -14.11 -4.69 -25.10
N VAL A 67 -15.34 -4.18 -25.25
CA VAL A 67 -15.59 -2.76 -25.45
C VAL A 67 -15.51 -2.03 -24.11
N VAL A 68 -14.75 -0.95 -24.07
CA VAL A 68 -14.62 -0.06 -22.92
C VAL A 68 -15.91 0.77 -22.76
N ARG A 69 -16.47 0.80 -21.55
CA ARG A 69 -17.69 1.54 -21.19
C ARG A 69 -17.51 2.32 -19.91
N ALA A 70 -18.38 3.29 -19.67
CA ALA A 70 -18.49 4.02 -18.39
C ALA A 70 -17.14 4.59 -17.90
N VAL A 71 -16.38 5.21 -18.80
CA VAL A 71 -15.05 5.75 -18.50
C VAL A 71 -15.18 6.97 -17.59
N GLN A 72 -14.53 6.93 -16.43
CA GLN A 72 -14.45 8.01 -15.46
C GLN A 72 -12.99 8.34 -15.19
N VAL A 73 -12.57 9.53 -15.58
CA VAL A 73 -11.21 10.01 -15.34
C VAL A 73 -11.21 10.91 -14.11
N PHE A 74 -10.43 10.53 -13.10
CA PHE A 74 -10.25 11.32 -11.89
C PHE A 74 -8.93 12.08 -11.98
N HIS A 75 -9.01 13.41 -11.96
CA HIS A 75 -7.85 14.29 -12.00
C HIS A 75 -7.45 14.74 -10.58
N GLY A 76 -6.14 14.94 -10.34
CA GLY A 76 -5.61 15.42 -9.07
C GLY A 76 -4.38 14.65 -8.58
N LYS A 77 -4.10 14.73 -7.26
CA LYS A 77 -3.06 13.90 -6.61
C LYS A 77 -3.52 12.44 -6.62
N GLY A 78 -2.85 11.59 -7.40
CA GLY A 78 -3.25 10.19 -7.58
C GLY A 78 -4.30 10.03 -8.67
N ALA A 79 -4.13 10.73 -9.79
CA ALA A 79 -5.03 10.62 -10.92
C ALA A 79 -5.12 9.18 -11.43
N HIS A 80 -6.35 8.74 -11.65
CA HIS A 80 -6.70 7.36 -12.00
C HIS A 80 -7.93 7.36 -12.90
N THR A 81 -8.04 6.34 -13.73
CA THR A 81 -9.19 6.12 -14.60
C THR A 81 -9.90 4.86 -14.15
N ARG A 82 -11.21 4.96 -13.94
CA ARG A 82 -12.10 3.82 -13.78
C ARG A 82 -12.84 3.61 -15.09
N PHE A 83 -12.97 2.37 -15.53
CA PHE A 83 -13.75 2.03 -16.70
C PHE A 83 -14.32 0.62 -16.55
N GLU A 84 -15.34 0.30 -17.31
CA GLU A 84 -15.93 -1.02 -17.37
C GLU A 84 -15.53 -1.71 -18.67
N LEU A 85 -15.36 -3.02 -18.60
CA LEU A 85 -15.12 -3.86 -19.77
C LEU A 85 -16.06 -5.05 -19.72
N ASP A 86 -16.63 -5.41 -20.86
CA ASP A 86 -17.40 -6.65 -20.99
C ASP A 86 -16.44 -7.83 -20.80
N GLY A 87 -16.46 -8.45 -19.62
CA GLY A 87 -15.69 -9.64 -19.30
C GLY A 87 -16.43 -10.93 -19.70
N PRO A 88 -15.74 -12.08 -19.67
CA PRO A 88 -16.34 -13.37 -19.98
C PRO A 88 -17.51 -13.74 -19.06
N ASP A 89 -17.49 -13.26 -17.81
CA ASP A 89 -18.51 -13.52 -16.78
C ASP A 89 -19.46 -12.33 -16.55
N GLY A 90 -19.40 -11.29 -17.39
CA GLY A 90 -20.16 -10.06 -17.25
C GLY A 90 -19.30 -8.80 -17.15
N PRO A 91 -19.91 -7.62 -16.98
CA PRO A 91 -19.19 -6.35 -16.92
C PRO A 91 -18.30 -6.28 -15.67
N VAL A 92 -17.02 -5.93 -15.87
CA VAL A 92 -16.04 -5.80 -14.80
C VAL A 92 -15.61 -4.34 -14.68
N THR A 93 -15.80 -3.76 -13.50
CA THR A 93 -15.27 -2.44 -13.17
C THR A 93 -13.78 -2.54 -12.88
N LEU A 94 -12.99 -1.81 -13.64
CA LEU A 94 -11.54 -1.83 -13.60
C LEU A 94 -10.97 -0.50 -13.12
N HIS A 95 -9.87 -0.59 -12.41
CA HIS A 95 -9.15 0.54 -11.84
C HIS A 95 -7.73 0.60 -12.41
N LEU A 96 -7.41 1.71 -13.09
CA LEU A 96 -6.09 1.97 -13.61
C LEU A 96 -5.55 3.29 -13.03
N SER A 97 -4.40 3.23 -12.38
CA SER A 97 -3.66 4.41 -11.91
C SER A 97 -2.96 5.09 -13.09
N TYR A 98 -3.74 5.74 -13.94
CA TYR A 98 -3.28 6.47 -15.11
C TYR A 98 -4.05 7.78 -15.24
N SER A 99 -3.36 8.82 -15.68
CA SER A 99 -3.93 10.14 -15.91
C SER A 99 -3.72 10.54 -17.37
N GLY A 100 -4.65 10.16 -18.23
CA GLY A 100 -4.58 10.56 -19.63
C GLY A 100 -5.84 10.19 -20.41
N GLY A 101 -6.00 10.82 -21.57
CA GLY A 101 -7.16 10.64 -22.46
C GLY A 101 -7.02 9.46 -23.42
N ALA A 102 -6.16 8.48 -23.10
CA ALA A 102 -5.91 7.36 -24.01
C ALA A 102 -7.02 6.31 -24.04
N ILE A 103 -7.92 6.35 -23.05
CA ILE A 103 -9.04 5.42 -22.91
C ILE A 103 -10.31 6.15 -23.31
N THR A 104 -10.89 5.75 -24.44
CA THR A 104 -12.15 6.29 -24.94
C THR A 104 -13.26 5.25 -24.77
N GLU A 105 -14.45 5.73 -24.45
CA GLU A 105 -15.64 4.86 -24.46
C GLU A 105 -15.93 4.37 -25.89
N GLY A 106 -16.25 3.08 -26.01
CA GLY A 106 -16.47 2.42 -27.30
C GLY A 106 -15.23 1.78 -27.94
N ASP A 107 -14.03 2.06 -27.44
CA ASP A 107 -12.81 1.41 -27.91
C ASP A 107 -12.71 -0.03 -27.40
N GLN A 108 -12.06 -0.91 -28.17
CA GLN A 108 -11.74 -2.27 -27.76
C GLN A 108 -10.40 -2.28 -27.02
N ALA A 109 -10.38 -2.94 -25.86
CA ALA A 109 -9.17 -3.14 -25.07
C ALA A 109 -9.06 -4.58 -24.58
N LEU A 110 -7.82 -5.04 -24.43
CA LEU A 110 -7.45 -6.26 -23.73
C LEU A 110 -6.83 -5.88 -22.39
N VAL A 111 -7.35 -6.45 -21.32
CA VAL A 111 -6.94 -6.15 -19.95
C VAL A 111 -6.55 -7.42 -19.22
N ARG A 112 -5.44 -7.38 -18.51
CA ARG A 112 -5.13 -8.33 -17.43
C ARG A 112 -5.30 -7.61 -16.10
N TYR A 113 -6.01 -8.24 -15.18
CA TYR A 113 -6.30 -7.65 -13.87
C TYR A 113 -6.24 -8.69 -12.75
N VAL A 114 -6.08 -8.20 -11.52
CA VAL A 114 -6.08 -9.00 -10.31
C VAL A 114 -7.50 -9.07 -9.75
N GLY A 115 -8.10 -10.26 -9.79
CA GLY A 115 -9.47 -10.51 -9.33
C GLY A 115 -9.62 -10.26 -7.83
N GLY A 116 -10.77 -9.71 -7.45
CA GLY A 116 -11.08 -9.29 -6.08
C GLY A 116 -10.76 -7.81 -5.77
N MET A 117 -9.75 -7.22 -6.44
CA MET A 117 -9.43 -5.79 -6.30
C MET A 117 -9.77 -4.98 -7.55
N GLY A 118 -9.87 -5.62 -8.72
CA GLY A 118 -10.16 -4.92 -9.99
C GLY A 118 -8.99 -4.05 -10.48
N THR A 119 -7.81 -4.21 -9.89
CA THR A 119 -6.60 -3.48 -10.28
C THR A 119 -6.07 -4.04 -11.59
N VAL A 120 -5.97 -3.16 -12.59
CA VAL A 120 -5.39 -3.47 -13.90
C VAL A 120 -3.87 -3.62 -13.76
N THR A 121 -3.31 -4.70 -14.30
CA THR A 121 -1.86 -4.94 -14.36
C THR A 121 -1.30 -4.78 -15.76
N HIS A 122 -2.11 -5.08 -16.77
CA HIS A 122 -1.77 -4.84 -18.15
C HIS A 122 -3.01 -4.36 -18.88
N LEU A 123 -2.88 -3.31 -19.68
CA LEU A 123 -3.92 -2.81 -20.57
C LEU A 123 -3.30 -2.62 -21.94
N GLU A 124 -3.96 -3.12 -22.97
CA GLU A 124 -3.61 -2.94 -24.37
C GLU A 124 -4.84 -2.47 -25.15
N MET A 125 -4.70 -1.40 -25.91
CA MET A 125 -5.78 -0.87 -26.75
C MET A 125 -5.74 -1.53 -28.12
N LEU A 126 -6.81 -2.23 -28.48
CA LEU A 126 -6.94 -2.98 -29.75
C LEU A 126 -7.51 -2.12 -30.88
N SER A 127 -8.27 -1.09 -30.55
CA SER A 127 -8.88 -0.17 -31.52
C SER A 127 -8.77 1.29 -31.07
N GLY A 128 -9.28 2.20 -31.92
CA GLY A 128 -9.35 3.61 -31.60
C GLY A 128 -8.09 4.40 -31.93
N PRO A 129 -8.04 5.69 -31.53
CA PRO A 129 -6.92 6.59 -31.80
C PRO A 129 -5.60 6.16 -31.16
N GLN A 130 -5.67 5.30 -30.13
CA GLN A 130 -4.53 4.81 -29.36
C GLN A 130 -4.25 3.32 -29.61
N ARG A 131 -4.67 2.79 -30.77
CA ARG A 131 -4.42 1.38 -31.11
C ARG A 131 -2.94 1.03 -30.99
N GLY A 132 -2.65 -0.08 -30.32
CA GLY A 132 -1.30 -0.56 -30.06
C GLY A 132 -0.62 0.10 -28.86
N TRP A 133 -1.26 1.09 -28.23
CA TRP A 133 -0.82 1.59 -26.94
C TRP A 133 -1.07 0.52 -25.87
N SER A 134 -0.06 0.27 -25.05
CA SER A 134 -0.17 -0.60 -23.89
C SER A 134 0.47 0.04 -22.66
N THR A 135 -0.02 -0.35 -21.49
CA THR A 135 0.56 0.04 -20.22
C THR A 135 0.62 -1.15 -19.28
N GLU A 136 1.76 -1.28 -18.62
CA GLU A 136 1.95 -2.20 -17.51
C GLU A 136 1.89 -1.40 -16.22
N ALA A 137 0.91 -1.73 -15.39
CA ALA A 137 0.77 -1.16 -14.06
C ALA A 137 1.31 -2.16 -13.03
N ASN A 138 2.03 -1.64 -12.05
CA ASN A 138 2.48 -2.43 -10.92
C ASN A 138 1.26 -2.93 -10.14
N ASP A 139 1.21 -4.23 -9.84
CA ASP A 139 0.13 -4.87 -9.09
C ASP A 139 0.12 -4.49 -7.59
N GLY A 140 1.01 -3.58 -7.18
CA GLY A 140 1.15 -3.10 -5.81
C GLY A 140 2.12 -3.94 -4.98
N THR A 141 2.68 -5.02 -5.55
CA THR A 141 3.60 -5.93 -4.86
C THR A 141 4.83 -5.18 -4.34
N MET A 142 5.39 -4.27 -5.12
CA MET A 142 6.55 -3.47 -4.70
C MET A 142 6.23 -2.59 -3.49
N GLY A 143 5.07 -1.93 -3.49
CA GLY A 143 4.63 -1.11 -2.36
C GLY A 143 4.41 -1.95 -1.10
N ALA A 144 3.83 -3.14 -1.23
CA ALA A 144 3.64 -4.06 -0.12
C ALA A 144 4.97 -4.57 0.47
N TRP A 145 5.94 -4.92 -0.38
CA TRP A 145 7.30 -5.27 0.06
C TRP A 145 8.04 -4.11 0.71
N MET A 146 7.87 -2.88 0.21
CA MET A 146 8.43 -1.69 0.85
C MET A 146 7.86 -1.49 2.26
N MET A 147 6.54 -1.62 2.43
CA MET A 147 5.90 -1.53 3.75
C MET A 147 6.43 -2.61 4.70
N PHE A 148 6.59 -3.84 4.20
CA PHE A 148 7.21 -4.92 4.97
C PHE A 148 8.65 -4.58 5.38
N GLY A 149 9.48 -4.14 4.43
CA GLY A 149 10.87 -3.77 4.68
C GLY A 149 11.01 -2.63 5.69
N VAL A 150 10.21 -1.57 5.56
CA VAL A 150 10.17 -0.46 6.53
C VAL A 150 9.78 -0.97 7.92
N GLY A 151 8.79 -1.85 8.01
CA GLY A 151 8.38 -2.46 9.28
C GLY A 151 9.53 -3.21 9.96
N VAL A 152 10.26 -4.04 9.23
CA VAL A 152 11.44 -4.77 9.73
C VAL A 152 12.54 -3.80 10.17
N ILE A 153 12.84 -2.78 9.37
CA ILE A 153 13.87 -1.79 9.69
C ILE A 153 13.53 -1.03 10.98
N LEU A 154 12.28 -0.64 11.18
CA LEU A 154 11.84 0.04 12.41
C LEU A 154 12.07 -0.82 13.65
N VAL A 155 11.74 -2.11 13.58
CA VAL A 155 11.99 -3.06 14.68
C VAL A 155 13.49 -3.16 14.97
N LEU A 156 14.32 -3.33 13.94
CA LEU A 156 15.79 -3.43 14.10
C LEU A 156 16.39 -2.16 14.71
N ILE A 157 15.96 -0.97 14.25
CA ILE A 157 16.42 0.31 14.80
C ILE A 157 16.00 0.45 16.26
N ALA A 158 14.77 0.05 16.61
CA ALA A 158 14.27 0.09 17.97
C ALA A 158 15.15 -0.76 18.91
N PHE A 159 15.46 -2.00 18.51
CA PHE A 159 16.35 -2.87 19.28
C PHE A 159 17.79 -2.35 19.34
N TRP A 160 18.34 -1.86 18.23
CA TRP A 160 19.70 -1.33 18.19
C TRP A 160 19.86 -0.11 19.11
N ASN A 161 18.92 0.82 19.06
CA ASN A 161 18.95 2.00 19.93
C ASN A 161 18.82 1.64 21.40
N ASN A 162 18.01 0.63 21.74
CA ASN A 162 17.88 0.16 23.12
C ASN A 162 19.14 -0.57 23.61
N ALA A 163 19.77 -1.39 22.76
CA ALA A 163 21.01 -2.09 23.09
C ALA A 163 22.20 -1.14 23.32
N ARG A 164 22.22 0.01 22.62
CA ARG A 164 23.26 1.04 22.80
C ARG A 164 23.08 1.93 24.03
N TYR A 165 21.86 2.05 24.53
CA TYR A 165 21.53 2.94 25.66
C TYR A 165 20.58 2.25 26.67
N PRO A 166 21.01 1.14 27.30
CA PRO A 166 20.16 0.37 28.22
C PRO A 166 19.69 1.20 29.43
N ASP A 167 20.45 2.23 29.81
CA ASP A 167 20.19 3.00 31.04
C ASP A 167 19.43 4.32 30.77
N GLY A 168 18.96 4.56 29.54
CA GLY A 168 18.35 5.84 29.15
C GLY A 168 19.33 7.02 29.11
N SER A 169 20.63 6.75 29.16
CA SER A 169 21.71 7.74 29.10
C SER A 169 21.98 8.18 27.66
N SER A 170 20.98 8.79 27.00
CA SER A 170 21.22 9.53 25.77
C SER A 170 22.04 10.78 26.10
N GLY A 171 23.37 10.63 26.13
CA GLY A 171 24.34 11.71 26.06
C GLY A 171 24.16 12.83 27.08
N ARG A 172 24.56 12.60 28.34
CA ARG A 172 25.16 13.69 29.11
C ARG A 172 26.58 13.89 28.54
N ARG A 173 26.69 14.52 27.36
CA ARG A 173 27.97 15.11 26.93
C ARG A 173 28.34 16.12 28.01
N ARG A 174 29.20 15.70 28.93
CA ARG A 174 29.89 16.59 29.84
C ARG A 174 30.81 17.44 28.97
N TRP A 175 30.34 18.62 28.60
CA TRP A 175 31.22 19.71 28.24
C TRP A 175 31.92 20.13 29.53
N TRP A 176 33.14 19.66 29.72
CA TRP A 176 34.17 20.35 30.48
C TRP A 176 35.16 20.88 29.45
#